data_AF-A0A391NEQ2-F1
#
_entry.id   AF-A0A391NEQ2-F1
#
_cell.length_a   1.000
_cell.length_b   1.000
_cell.length_c   1.000
_cell.angle_alpha   90.00
_cell.angle_beta   90.00
_cell.angle_gamma   90.00
#
_symmetry.space_group_name_H-M   'P 1'
#
loop_
_entity.id
_entity.type
_entity.pdbx_description
1 polymer ?
#
loop_
_entity_poly.entity_id
_entity_poly.type
_entity_poly.pdbx_seq_one_letter_code
_entity_poly.pdbx_strand_id
1 'polypeptide(L)'
;MPEHDLQSQLEELRNQLAQDTPLTDEERASLHAIAQDIESRLATQDTGESNDSLVDGVNLAVERFEVSHPNMAMTLRNIMQTLANMGI
;
A
#
# COMPACT_ATOMS: atom_id res chain seq x y z
N MET A 1 -6.99 -9.77 12.95
CA MET A 1 -7.35 -8.39 13.40
C MET A 1 -6.87 -7.49 12.29
N PRO A 2 -7.68 -6.53 11.81
CA PRO A 2 -7.42 -5.85 10.54
C PRO A 2 -6.04 -5.15 10.51
N GLU A 3 -5.55 -4.67 11.65
CA GLU A 3 -4.20 -4.08 11.78
C GLU A 3 -3.07 -5.11 11.55
N HIS A 4 -3.25 -6.35 12.02
CA HIS A 4 -2.29 -7.44 11.82
C HIS A 4 -2.30 -7.93 10.37
N ASP A 5 -3.48 -8.01 9.77
CA ASP A 5 -3.63 -8.32 8.34
C ASP A 5 -2.94 -7.27 7.48
N LEU A 6 -3.11 -5.98 7.80
CA LEU A 6 -2.43 -4.87 7.11
C LEU A 6 -0.90 -4.97 7.22
N GLN A 7 -0.37 -5.21 8.44
CA GLN A 7 1.06 -5.38 8.65
C GLN A 7 1.63 -6.53 7.83
N SER A 8 0.94 -7.68 7.78
CA SER A 8 1.37 -8.82 6.97
C SER A 8 1.42 -8.49 5.48
N GLN A 9 0.48 -7.69 4.97
CA GLN A 9 0.45 -7.28 3.58
C GLN A 9 1.53 -6.24 3.24
N LEU A 10 1.83 -5.32 4.16
CA LEU A 10 2.97 -4.39 4.03
C LEU A 10 4.31 -5.13 4.02
N GLU A 11 4.44 -6.16 4.85
CA GLU A 11 5.63 -7.02 4.87
C GLU A 11 5.76 -7.82 3.57
N GLU A 12 4.65 -8.32 3.03
CA GLU A 12 4.62 -8.96 1.71
C GLU A 12 5.03 -7.99 0.60
N LEU A 13 4.49 -6.77 0.60
CA LEU A 13 4.86 -5.72 -0.36
C LEU A 13 6.36 -5.40 -0.29
N ARG A 14 6.93 -5.25 0.91
CA ARG A 14 8.37 -5.04 1.11
C ARG A 14 9.21 -6.21 0.62
N ASN A 15 8.76 -7.44 0.85
CA ASN A 15 9.44 -8.62 0.31
C ASN A 15 9.41 -8.61 -1.22
N GLN A 16 8.28 -8.30 -1.84
CA GLN A 16 8.15 -8.19 -3.31
C GLN A 16 9.03 -7.07 -3.89
N LEU A 17 9.16 -5.94 -3.18
CA LEU A 17 10.07 -4.84 -3.52
C LEU A 17 11.55 -5.21 -3.41
N ALA A 18 11.88 -6.12 -2.47
CA ALA A 18 13.23 -6.62 -2.22
C ALA A 18 13.61 -7.79 -3.14
N GLN A 19 12.64 -8.49 -3.72
CA GLN A 19 12.89 -9.36 -4.87
C GLN A 19 13.43 -8.50 -6.02
N ASP A 20 14.20 -9.11 -6.93
CA ASP A 20 14.77 -8.48 -8.14
C ASP A 20 13.68 -8.15 -9.17
N THR A 21 12.61 -7.50 -8.72
CA THR A 21 11.50 -7.05 -9.53
C THR A 21 11.98 -5.85 -10.33
N PRO A 22 11.81 -5.85 -11.67
CA PRO A 22 12.15 -4.71 -12.51
C PRO A 22 11.15 -3.58 -12.23
N LEU A 23 11.45 -2.79 -11.19
CA LEU A 23 10.77 -1.57 -10.80
C LEU A 23 11.70 -0.40 -11.09
N THR A 24 11.13 0.67 -11.62
CA THR A 24 11.82 1.95 -11.71
C THR A 24 12.01 2.55 -10.31
N ASP A 25 12.98 3.44 -10.15
CA ASP A 25 13.20 4.14 -8.88
C ASP A 25 11.96 4.91 -8.42
N GLU A 26 11.20 5.48 -9.35
CA GLU A 26 9.96 6.21 -9.08
C GLU A 26 8.84 5.29 -8.56
N GLU A 27 8.70 4.10 -9.14
CA GLU A 27 7.74 3.08 -8.69
C GLU A 27 8.10 2.57 -7.31
N ARG A 28 9.37 2.26 -7.08
CA ARG A 28 9.88 1.81 -5.79
C ARG A 28 9.66 2.90 -4.72
N ALA A 29 9.96 4.16 -5.04
CA ALA A 29 9.74 5.29 -4.14
C ALA A 29 8.26 5.51 -3.83
N SER A 30 7.38 5.40 -4.83
CA SER A 30 5.93 5.54 -4.66
C SER A 30 5.36 4.47 -3.72
N LEU A 31 5.74 3.20 -3.93
CA LEU A 31 5.32 2.10 -3.05
C LEU A 31 5.86 2.27 -1.62
N HIS A 32 7.09 2.73 -1.48
CA HIS A 32 7.69 2.98 -0.16
C HIS A 32 7.00 4.14 0.57
N ALA A 33 6.60 5.19 -0.15
CA ALA A 33 5.85 6.32 0.38
C ALA A 33 4.46 5.88 0.86
N ILE A 34 3.74 5.10 0.05
CA ILE A 34 2.44 4.51 0.41
C ILE A 34 2.57 3.66 1.69
N ALA A 35 3.56 2.77 1.75
CA ALA A 35 3.79 1.92 2.92
C ALA A 35 4.05 2.75 4.18
N GLN A 36 4.93 3.75 4.12
CA GLN A 36 5.22 4.63 5.26
C GLN A 36 4.00 5.45 5.70
N ASP A 37 3.21 5.95 4.76
CA ASP A 37 2.02 6.74 5.05
C ASP A 37 0.97 5.91 5.79
N ILE A 38 0.77 4.65 5.36
CA ILE A 38 -0.08 3.67 6.05
C ILE A 38 0.45 3.38 7.47
N GLU A 39 1.74 3.10 7.63
CA GLU A 39 2.35 2.84 8.94
C GLU A 39 2.20 4.03 9.89
N SER A 40 2.37 5.25 9.38
CA SER A 40 2.19 6.49 10.14
C SER A 40 0.76 6.65 10.65
N ARG A 41 -0.24 6.37 9.80
CA ARG A 41 -1.66 6.42 10.18
C ARG A 41 -2.02 5.35 11.19
N LEU A 42 -1.52 4.14 10.99
CA LEU A 42 -1.70 3.03 11.93
C LEU A 42 -1.15 3.39 13.32
N ALA A 43 0.02 4.02 13.38
CA ALA A 43 0.64 4.45 14.63
C ALA A 43 -0.08 5.63 15.30
N THR A 44 -0.60 6.57 14.51
CA THR A 44 -1.23 7.80 15.02
C THR A 44 -2.73 7.62 15.31
N GLN A 45 -3.34 6.53 14.81
CA GLN A 45 -4.79 6.33 14.74
C GLN A 45 -5.53 7.53 14.12
N ASP A 46 -4.85 8.26 13.23
CA ASP A 46 -5.40 9.45 12.59
C ASP A 46 -6.23 9.02 11.38
N THR A 47 -7.55 9.17 11.52
CA THR A 47 -8.54 8.75 10.51
C THR A 47 -9.13 9.95 9.73
N GLY A 48 -8.42 11.09 9.71
CA GLY A 48 -8.90 12.36 9.16
C GLY A 48 -8.82 12.50 7.63
N GLU A 49 -8.97 13.75 7.15
CA GLU A 49 -9.03 14.13 5.71
C GLU A 49 -7.86 13.62 4.86
N SER A 50 -6.72 13.30 5.48
CA SER A 50 -5.57 12.74 4.76
C SER A 50 -5.85 11.37 4.15
N ASN A 51 -6.87 10.63 4.62
CA ASN A 51 -7.19 9.26 4.16
C ASN A 51 -7.56 9.20 2.68
N ASP A 52 -8.32 10.18 2.22
CA ASP A 52 -8.75 10.25 0.83
C ASP A 52 -7.55 10.32 -0.12
N SER A 53 -6.53 11.13 0.22
CA SER A 53 -5.30 11.23 -0.57
C SER A 53 -4.44 9.95 -0.56
N LEU A 54 -4.45 9.19 0.55
CA LEU A 54 -3.76 7.89 0.58
C LEU A 54 -4.49 6.88 -0.30
N VAL A 55 -5.82 6.78 -0.14
CA VAL A 55 -6.64 5.85 -0.93
C VAL A 55 -6.51 6.15 -2.43
N ASP A 56 -6.50 7.42 -2.81
CA ASP A 56 -6.29 7.83 -4.20
C ASP A 56 -4.88 7.45 -4.69
N GLY A 57 -3.84 7.70 -3.89
CA GLY A 57 -2.47 7.31 -4.21
C GLY A 57 -2.27 5.79 -4.33
N VAL A 58 -2.92 5.00 -3.46
CA VAL A 58 -2.92 3.53 -3.54
C VAL A 58 -3.66 3.06 -4.80
N ASN A 59 -4.80 3.66 -5.14
CA ASN A 59 -5.55 3.33 -6.36
C ASN A 59 -4.70 3.60 -7.62
N LEU A 60 -4.07 4.77 -7.70
CA LEU A 60 -3.21 5.11 -8.82
C LEU A 60 -2.04 4.12 -8.97
N ALA A 61 -1.45 3.69 -7.85
CA ALA A 61 -0.42 2.65 -7.86
C ALA A 61 -1.00 1.32 -8.36
N VAL A 62 -2.17 0.89 -7.87
CA VAL A 62 -2.84 -0.34 -8.34
C VAL A 62 -3.03 -0.29 -9.85
N GLU A 63 -3.59 0.80 -10.40
CA GLU A 63 -3.82 0.94 -11.85
C GLU A 63 -2.53 0.85 -12.67
N ARG A 64 -1.45 1.49 -12.19
CA ARG A 64 -0.13 1.45 -12.85
C ARG A 64 0.47 0.04 -12.81
N PHE A 65 0.40 -0.61 -11.66
CA PHE A 65 0.98 -1.95 -11.45
C PHE A 65 0.10 -3.08 -11.99
N GLU A 66 -1.20 -2.88 -12.25
CA GLU A 66 -2.09 -3.95 -12.72
C GLU A 66 -1.63 -4.51 -14.08
N VAL A 67 -1.02 -3.67 -14.92
CA VAL A 67 -0.51 -4.05 -16.24
C VAL A 67 0.89 -4.68 -16.16
N SER A 68 1.79 -4.10 -15.37
CA SER A 68 3.22 -4.48 -15.35
C SER A 68 3.57 -5.49 -14.26
N HIS A 69 2.88 -5.45 -13.11
CA HIS A 69 3.18 -6.22 -11.91
C HIS A 69 1.88 -6.65 -11.18
N PRO A 70 1.11 -7.58 -11.77
CA PRO A 70 -0.22 -7.94 -11.27
C PRO A 70 -0.21 -8.47 -9.82
N ASN A 71 0.87 -9.12 -9.38
CA ASN A 71 1.01 -9.55 -8.00
C ASN A 71 1.10 -8.37 -7.02
N MET A 72 1.84 -7.31 -7.37
CA MET A 72 1.95 -6.11 -6.54
C MET A 72 0.62 -5.34 -6.49
N ALA A 73 -0.06 -5.24 -7.64
CA ALA A 73 -1.39 -4.66 -7.70
C ALA A 73 -2.38 -5.40 -6.80
N MET A 74 -2.30 -6.74 -6.76
CA MET A 74 -3.12 -7.55 -5.85
C MET A 74 -2.82 -7.23 -4.37
N THR A 75 -1.55 -7.16 -3.98
CA THR A 75 -1.16 -6.82 -2.60
C THR A 75 -1.64 -5.42 -2.21
N LEU A 76 -1.49 -4.41 -3.09
CA LEU A 76 -2.00 -3.06 -2.86
C LEU A 76 -3.53 -3.01 -2.72
N ARG A 77 -4.26 -3.83 -3.50
CA ARG A 77 -5.72 -3.91 -3.44
C ARG A 77 -6.20 -4.53 -2.12
N ASN A 78 -5.48 -5.55 -1.64
CA ASN A 78 -5.73 -6.12 -0.31
C ASN A 78 -5.51 -5.07 0.79
N ILE A 79 -4.44 -4.27 0.66
CA ILE A 79 -4.09 -3.21 1.62
C ILE A 79 -5.25 -2.21 1.67
N MET A 80 -5.68 -1.71 0.51
CA MET A 80 -6.81 -0.78 0.38
C MET A 80 -8.10 -1.34 0.99
N GLN A 81 -8.41 -2.62 0.75
CA GLN A 81 -9.60 -3.24 1.34
C GLN A 81 -9.49 -3.36 2.87
N THR A 82 -8.29 -3.59 3.38
CA THR A 82 -8.04 -3.65 4.82
C THR A 82 -8.15 -2.25 5.46
N LEU A 83 -7.63 -1.21 4.80
CA LEU A 83 -7.81 0.20 5.20
C LEU A 83 -9.31 0.57 5.26
N ALA A 84 -10.04 0.29 4.18
CA ALA A 84 -11.49 0.55 4.11
C ALA A 84 -12.27 -0.17 5.22
N ASN A 85 -11.90 -1.41 5.55
CA ASN A 85 -12.50 -2.17 6.66
C ASN A 85 -12.19 -1.56 8.05
N MET A 86 -11.09 -0.82 8.19
CA MET A 86 -10.73 -0.08 9.40
C MET A 86 -11.37 1.30 9.47
N GLY A 87 -12.05 1.75 8.40
CA GLY A 87 -12.61 3.11 8.31
C GLY A 87 -11.53 4.18 8.12
N ILE A 88 -10.39 3.79 7.54
CA ILE A 88 -9.29 4.65 7.09
C ILE A 88 -9.21 4.65 5.57
#